data_AF-A0A1C2JLQ1-F1
#
_entry.id   AF-A0A1C2JLQ1-F1
#
_cell.length_a   1.000
_cell.length_b   1.000
_cell.length_c   1.000
_cell.angle_alpha   90.00
_cell.angle_beta   90.00
_cell.angle_gamma   90.00
#
_symmetry.space_group_name_H-M   'P 1'
#
loop_
_entity.id
_entity.type
_entity.pdbx_description
1 polymer ?
#
loop_
_entity_poly.entity_id
_entity_poly.type
_entity_poly.pdbx_seq_one_letter_code
_entity_poly.pdbx_strand_id
1 'polypeptide(L)'
;MPRGPVKKTKTEDASQSLESKLWATADKLRGHLDAADYKHVVLGLIFLKYISDRFAQRHAEILAEGPGADPEDRDEYTAEGVFWVPASARWHVVQAAAKQTDIGKRIDDAMTDIERENPHLKNILPKGYARPTLDQRRLGELVDLIGTIGLGTAEHQARDTLGRVYEYFLGMFASAEGKRGGEFYTPASVVRVLVTMLAPYKGRIYDPCCGSGGMFVQSEKFIEAHGGKVGDISVYGEESNPNTWKLALMNLAIRGIEADLGPEAADTFHKDLHPDLRADYILANPPFNISDWGGDLLRDDKRWQHGIPPTGNANFAWMQHMVHHLAPYGIAGFVLANGSMSSNTSGEGEIRKNLIEADMVDCMVAMPGQLFYSTQIPVCLWFLAKNRDDGRGMAGKELFERTGEVLFIDARNMGFMADRTHRELSDEDIQKIADAYHNWRGDGPGEYADVPGFCKAASIDDIRKNGHVLTPGRYVGAAAKDEDDEPFEEKMARLTKDLSEQLTEGRRLEDEMLNNFRVLGYEL
;
A
#
# COMPACT_ATOMS: atom_id res chain seq x y z
N MET A 1 9.34 23.21 -28.25
CA MET A 1 7.97 23.77 -28.16
C MET A 1 7.44 23.46 -26.77
N PRO A 2 6.99 24.46 -25.99
CA PRO A 2 6.46 24.19 -24.65
C PRO A 2 5.14 23.41 -24.78
N ARG A 3 5.11 22.20 -24.21
CA ARG A 3 3.92 21.35 -24.18
C ARG A 3 2.93 21.95 -23.18
N GLY A 4 1.72 22.25 -23.66
CA GLY A 4 0.62 22.75 -22.84
C GLY A 4 0.15 21.74 -21.79
N PRO A 5 -0.65 22.19 -20.81
CA PRO A 5 -1.06 21.36 -19.68
C PRO A 5 -1.85 20.14 -20.16
N VAL A 6 -1.47 18.97 -19.65
CA VAL A 6 -2.16 17.69 -19.88
C VAL A 6 -3.61 17.85 -19.41
N LYS A 7 -4.58 17.72 -20.33
CA LYS A 7 -6.01 17.72 -20.00
C LYS A 7 -6.35 16.42 -19.28
N LYS A 8 -6.62 16.50 -17.98
CA LYS A 8 -7.32 15.43 -17.24
C LYS A 8 -8.67 15.14 -17.91
N THR A 9 -9.05 13.87 -18.01
CA THR A 9 -10.32 13.42 -18.60
C THR A 9 -11.49 13.75 -17.65
N LYS A 10 -12.63 14.19 -18.21
CA LYS A 10 -13.84 14.62 -17.45
C LYS A 10 -14.35 13.60 -16.42
N THR A 11 -14.04 12.32 -16.60
CA THR A 11 -14.43 11.22 -15.70
C THR A 11 -13.68 11.23 -14.37
N GLU A 12 -12.38 11.59 -14.37
CA GLU A 12 -11.56 11.66 -13.14
C GLU A 12 -12.00 12.80 -12.20
N ASP A 13 -12.35 13.95 -12.78
CA ASP A 13 -12.85 15.12 -12.03
C ASP A 13 -14.19 14.85 -11.34
N ALA A 14 -15.07 14.07 -11.99
CA ALA A 14 -16.37 13.70 -11.43
C ALA A 14 -16.22 12.73 -10.25
N SER A 15 -15.34 11.74 -10.37
CA SER A 15 -15.01 10.79 -9.30
C SER A 15 -14.47 11.49 -8.07
N GLN A 16 -13.39 12.27 -8.21
CA GLN A 16 -12.74 12.96 -7.10
C GLN A 16 -13.71 13.89 -6.35
N SER A 17 -14.72 14.42 -7.05
CA SER A 17 -15.79 15.22 -6.45
C SER A 17 -16.75 14.39 -5.57
N LEU A 18 -17.01 13.11 -5.87
CA LEU A 18 -17.88 12.23 -5.10
C LEU A 18 -17.18 11.75 -3.83
N GLU A 19 -15.97 11.20 -3.94
CA GLU A 19 -15.20 10.74 -2.78
C GLU A 19 -15.00 11.86 -1.75
N SER A 20 -14.56 13.03 -2.22
CA SER A 20 -14.34 14.19 -1.35
C SER A 20 -15.63 14.68 -0.69
N LYS A 21 -16.77 14.65 -1.39
CA LYS A 21 -18.08 15.00 -0.82
C LYS A 21 -18.54 13.98 0.21
N LEU A 22 -18.37 12.69 -0.07
CA LEU A 22 -18.72 11.61 0.85
C LEU A 22 -17.88 11.71 2.12
N TRP A 23 -16.58 11.91 2.00
CA TRP A 23 -15.71 12.11 3.16
C TRP A 23 -16.05 13.37 3.94
N ALA A 24 -16.21 14.51 3.28
CA ALA A 24 -16.56 15.75 3.95
C ALA A 24 -17.91 15.68 4.68
N THR A 25 -18.83 14.82 4.21
CA THR A 25 -20.12 14.61 4.86
C THR A 25 -20.00 13.57 5.98
N ALA A 26 -19.29 12.47 5.78
CA ALA A 26 -19.00 11.48 6.82
C ALA A 26 -18.21 12.10 7.99
N ASP A 27 -17.23 12.96 7.70
CA ASP A 27 -16.43 13.65 8.73
C ASP A 27 -17.29 14.58 9.59
N LYS A 28 -18.28 15.27 9.00
CA LYS A 28 -19.28 16.05 9.76
C LYS A 28 -20.13 15.16 10.69
N LEU A 29 -20.39 13.92 10.27
CA LEU A 29 -21.20 12.95 11.00
C LEU A 29 -20.40 12.19 12.08
N ARG A 30 -19.06 12.24 12.03
CA ARG A 30 -18.14 11.59 12.99
C ARG A 30 -18.37 11.97 14.45
N GLY A 31 -18.79 13.20 14.72
CA GLY A 31 -19.16 13.66 16.07
C GLY A 31 -18.03 13.55 17.10
N HIS A 32 -18.27 12.85 18.21
CA HIS A 32 -17.32 12.68 19.32
C HIS A 32 -16.51 11.37 19.24
N LEU A 33 -16.58 10.62 18.13
CA LEU A 33 -15.86 9.35 17.99
C LEU A 33 -14.42 9.55 17.48
N ASP A 34 -13.51 8.74 18.03
CA ASP A 34 -12.16 8.64 17.50
C ASP A 34 -12.17 8.04 16.07
N ALA A 35 -11.17 8.37 15.26
CA ALA A 35 -11.03 7.87 13.87
C ALA A 35 -11.04 6.34 13.85
N ALA A 36 -10.33 5.74 14.82
CA ALA A 36 -10.17 4.30 14.93
C ALA A 36 -11.49 3.55 15.13
N ASP A 37 -12.46 4.12 15.85
CA ASP A 37 -13.76 3.50 16.03
C ASP A 37 -14.72 3.83 14.88
N TYR A 38 -14.61 5.05 14.33
CA TYR A 38 -15.49 5.52 13.27
C TYR A 38 -15.21 4.81 11.93
N LYS A 39 -13.96 4.41 11.66
CA LYS A 39 -13.61 3.67 10.42
C LYS A 39 -14.41 2.38 10.26
N HIS A 40 -14.57 1.63 11.34
CA HIS A 40 -15.26 0.34 11.32
C HIS A 40 -16.77 0.53 11.05
N VAL A 41 -17.34 1.61 11.59
CA VAL A 41 -18.75 1.97 11.34
C VAL A 41 -18.95 2.29 9.86
N VAL A 42 -18.14 3.20 9.31
CA VAL A 42 -18.28 3.67 7.92
C VAL A 42 -17.98 2.57 6.91
N LEU A 43 -16.84 1.87 7.05
CA LEU A 43 -16.43 0.81 6.13
C LEU A 43 -17.41 -0.38 6.16
N GLY A 44 -17.93 -0.72 7.34
CA GLY A 44 -18.98 -1.74 7.46
C GLY A 44 -20.26 -1.37 6.71
N LEU A 45 -20.72 -0.10 6.81
CA LEU A 45 -21.90 0.34 6.08
C LEU A 45 -21.67 0.39 4.56
N ILE A 46 -20.48 0.79 4.11
CA ILE A 46 -20.11 0.73 2.69
C ILE A 46 -20.12 -0.72 2.19
N PHE A 47 -19.61 -1.65 3.00
CA PHE A 47 -19.67 -3.08 2.69
C PHE A 47 -21.11 -3.59 2.59
N LEU A 48 -21.97 -3.25 3.56
CA LEU A 48 -23.39 -3.62 3.56
C LEU A 48 -24.13 -3.09 2.33
N LYS A 49 -23.85 -1.83 1.94
CA LYS A 49 -24.37 -1.24 0.71
C LYS A 49 -23.94 -2.05 -0.51
N TYR A 50 -22.64 -2.35 -0.61
CA TYR A 50 -22.07 -3.09 -1.72
C TYR A 50 -22.74 -4.45 -1.92
N ILE A 51 -22.76 -5.29 -0.88
CA ILE A 51 -23.34 -6.63 -1.00
C ILE A 51 -24.85 -6.57 -1.31
N SER A 52 -25.56 -5.59 -0.74
CA SER A 52 -26.99 -5.42 -0.97
C SER A 52 -27.29 -5.02 -2.42
N ASP A 53 -26.50 -4.11 -2.98
CA ASP A 53 -26.71 -3.69 -4.35
C ASP A 53 -26.31 -4.76 -5.35
N ARG A 54 -25.20 -5.47 -5.10
CA ARG A 54 -24.79 -6.62 -5.94
C ARG A 54 -25.86 -7.70 -5.95
N PHE A 55 -26.40 -8.02 -4.78
CA PHE A 55 -27.53 -8.93 -4.66
C PHE A 55 -28.75 -8.42 -5.44
N ALA A 56 -29.13 -7.15 -5.27
CA ALA A 56 -30.29 -6.57 -5.94
C ALA A 56 -30.13 -6.56 -7.47
N GLN A 57 -28.90 -6.33 -7.96
CA GLN A 57 -28.58 -6.39 -9.37
C GLN A 57 -28.74 -7.81 -9.91
N ARG A 58 -28.08 -8.80 -9.30
CA ARG A 58 -28.19 -10.21 -9.71
C ARG A 58 -29.63 -10.70 -9.64
N HIS A 59 -30.36 -10.32 -8.60
CA HIS A 59 -31.79 -10.62 -8.48
C HIS A 59 -32.62 -10.03 -9.63
N ALA A 60 -32.30 -8.81 -10.09
CA ALA A 60 -32.99 -8.20 -11.24
C ALA A 60 -32.64 -8.89 -12.57
N GLU A 61 -31.40 -9.37 -12.72
CA GLU A 61 -30.96 -10.15 -13.87
C GLU A 61 -31.69 -11.49 -13.95
N ILE A 62 -31.72 -12.25 -12.85
CA ILE A 62 -32.45 -13.53 -12.77
C ILE A 62 -33.94 -13.34 -13.11
N LEU A 63 -34.57 -12.30 -12.55
CA LEU A 63 -35.97 -11.97 -12.88
C LEU A 63 -36.19 -11.67 -14.38
N ALA A 64 -35.18 -11.16 -15.08
CA ALA A 64 -35.26 -10.83 -16.49
C ALA A 64 -35.14 -12.07 -17.41
N GLU A 65 -34.66 -13.21 -16.90
CA GLU A 65 -34.52 -14.46 -17.66
C GLU A 65 -35.87 -15.11 -18.02
N GLY A 66 -36.94 -14.73 -17.31
CA GLY A 66 -38.32 -15.06 -17.67
C GLY A 66 -38.90 -16.28 -16.95
N PRO A 67 -39.93 -16.94 -17.51
CA PRO A 67 -40.67 -18.00 -16.83
C PRO A 67 -39.79 -19.23 -16.58
N GLY A 68 -39.48 -19.50 -15.31
CA GLY A 68 -38.60 -20.59 -14.88
C GLY A 68 -37.42 -20.13 -14.03
N ALA A 69 -37.13 -18.82 -14.00
CA ALA A 69 -36.15 -18.24 -13.10
C ALA A 69 -36.60 -18.36 -11.63
N ASP A 70 -35.68 -18.76 -10.76
CA ASP A 70 -35.88 -18.78 -9.31
C ASP A 70 -34.96 -17.74 -8.65
N PRO A 71 -35.43 -16.49 -8.47
CA PRO A 71 -34.63 -15.43 -7.82
C PRO A 71 -34.39 -15.69 -6.33
N GLU A 72 -34.95 -16.77 -5.77
CA GLU A 72 -34.67 -17.18 -4.39
C GLU A 72 -33.81 -18.45 -4.32
N ASP A 73 -33.32 -18.96 -5.47
CA ASP A 73 -32.28 -19.98 -5.53
C ASP A 73 -30.91 -19.34 -5.21
N ARG A 74 -30.19 -19.93 -4.25
CA ARG A 74 -28.89 -19.42 -3.78
C ARG A 74 -27.76 -19.74 -4.74
N ASP A 75 -27.89 -20.82 -5.51
CA ASP A 75 -26.84 -21.27 -6.41
C ASP A 75 -26.63 -20.26 -7.54
N GLU A 76 -27.70 -19.57 -7.96
CA GLU A 76 -27.69 -18.48 -8.94
C GLU A 76 -26.85 -17.27 -8.51
N TYR A 77 -26.65 -17.08 -7.20
CA TYR A 77 -25.81 -16.01 -6.67
C TYR A 77 -24.39 -16.48 -6.43
N THR A 78 -24.25 -17.67 -5.86
CA THR A 78 -22.94 -18.25 -5.51
C THR A 78 -22.09 -18.49 -6.77
N ALA A 79 -22.71 -18.90 -7.88
CA ALA A 79 -22.02 -19.12 -9.16
C ALA A 79 -21.34 -17.85 -9.72
N GLU A 80 -21.89 -16.68 -9.42
CA GLU A 80 -21.35 -15.37 -9.85
C GLU A 80 -20.55 -14.66 -8.75
N GLY A 81 -20.25 -15.36 -7.64
CA GLY A 81 -19.53 -14.78 -6.50
C GLY A 81 -20.31 -13.69 -5.75
N VAL A 82 -21.65 -13.72 -5.83
CA VAL A 82 -22.53 -12.77 -5.15
C VAL A 82 -22.98 -13.34 -3.80
N PHE A 83 -22.76 -12.60 -2.72
CA PHE A 83 -23.23 -12.98 -1.39
C PHE A 83 -24.76 -12.99 -1.32
N TRP A 84 -25.31 -13.98 -0.63
CA TRP A 84 -26.74 -14.03 -0.36
C TRP A 84 -27.15 -12.98 0.67
N VAL A 85 -28.14 -12.14 0.36
CA VAL A 85 -28.60 -11.07 1.27
C VAL A 85 -30.07 -11.29 1.65
N PRO A 86 -30.35 -11.71 2.90
CA PRO A 86 -31.70 -11.90 3.41
C PRO A 86 -32.56 -10.64 3.24
N ALA A 87 -33.86 -10.80 3.04
CA ALA A 87 -34.79 -9.68 2.83
C ALA A 87 -34.70 -8.61 3.95
N SER A 88 -34.54 -9.04 5.21
CA SER A 88 -34.34 -8.16 6.37
C SER A 88 -33.06 -7.32 6.33
N ALA A 89 -32.02 -7.82 5.65
CA ALA A 89 -30.69 -7.24 5.60
C ALA A 89 -30.40 -6.41 4.35
N ARG A 90 -31.33 -6.41 3.36
CA ARG A 90 -31.17 -5.63 2.12
C ARG A 90 -31.13 -4.12 2.44
N TRP A 91 -30.21 -3.40 1.80
CA TRP A 91 -29.96 -1.97 2.08
C TRP A 91 -31.22 -1.10 2.13
N HIS A 92 -32.15 -1.26 1.18
CA HIS A 92 -33.38 -0.45 1.14
C HIS A 92 -34.24 -0.62 2.40
N VAL A 93 -34.23 -1.78 3.06
CA VAL A 93 -34.95 -2.04 4.32
C VAL A 93 -34.26 -1.30 5.47
N VAL A 94 -32.93 -1.38 5.54
CA VAL A 94 -32.13 -0.67 6.54
C VAL A 94 -32.29 0.84 6.37
N GLN A 95 -32.22 1.34 5.13
CA GLN A 95 -32.37 2.75 4.80
C GLN A 95 -33.77 3.29 5.10
N ALA A 96 -34.83 2.51 4.85
CA ALA A 96 -36.20 2.91 5.23
C ALA A 96 -36.35 3.13 6.75
N ALA A 97 -35.52 2.46 7.56
CA ALA A 97 -35.46 2.62 9.00
C ALA A 97 -34.43 3.67 9.48
N ALA A 98 -33.74 4.39 8.59
CA ALA A 98 -32.63 5.29 8.94
C ALA A 98 -33.01 6.35 10.00
N LYS A 99 -34.27 6.79 10.02
CA LYS A 99 -34.77 7.81 10.97
C LYS A 99 -35.26 7.23 12.30
N GLN A 100 -35.23 5.91 12.46
CA GLN A 100 -35.70 5.24 13.68
C GLN A 100 -34.60 5.20 14.74
N THR A 101 -34.99 5.23 16.00
CA THR A 101 -34.05 5.23 17.14
C THR A 101 -33.35 3.88 17.35
N ASP A 102 -33.87 2.81 16.72
CA ASP A 102 -33.34 1.45 16.77
C ASP A 102 -32.48 1.08 15.53
N ILE A 103 -32.12 2.06 14.68
CA ILE A 103 -31.36 1.83 13.45
C ILE A 103 -30.07 1.03 13.68
N GLY A 104 -29.32 1.31 14.75
CA GLY A 104 -28.11 0.58 15.08
C GLY A 104 -28.36 -0.91 15.34
N LYS A 105 -29.47 -1.24 16.02
CA LYS A 105 -29.87 -2.64 16.23
C LYS A 105 -30.20 -3.32 14.91
N ARG A 106 -30.92 -2.63 14.01
CA ARG A 106 -31.27 -3.17 12.70
C ARG A 106 -30.06 -3.46 11.83
N ILE A 107 -29.04 -2.61 11.90
CA ILE A 107 -27.76 -2.85 11.22
C ILE A 107 -27.06 -4.07 11.83
N ASP A 108 -27.00 -4.17 13.17
CA ASP A 108 -26.40 -5.33 13.85
C ASP A 108 -27.10 -6.65 13.49
N ASP A 109 -28.44 -6.64 13.45
CA ASP A 109 -29.28 -7.77 13.06
C ASP A 109 -29.03 -8.14 11.58
N ALA A 110 -28.96 -7.15 10.68
CA ALA A 110 -28.67 -7.35 9.26
C ALA A 110 -27.29 -7.99 9.04
N MET A 111 -26.24 -7.47 9.69
CA MET A 111 -24.89 -8.05 9.60
C MET A 111 -24.87 -9.49 10.10
N THR A 112 -25.55 -9.77 11.21
CA THR A 112 -25.66 -11.12 11.78
C THR A 112 -26.38 -12.08 10.85
N ASP A 113 -27.48 -11.63 10.24
CA ASP A 113 -28.23 -12.42 9.25
C ASP A 113 -27.38 -12.73 8.02
N ILE A 114 -26.61 -11.76 7.51
CA ILE A 114 -25.70 -11.97 6.37
C ILE A 114 -24.62 -12.99 6.73
N GLU A 115 -23.96 -12.88 7.88
CA GLU A 115 -22.94 -13.86 8.27
C GLU A 115 -23.50 -15.27 8.44
N ARG A 116 -24.75 -15.40 8.92
CA ARG A 116 -25.39 -16.70 9.08
C ARG A 116 -25.60 -17.39 7.74
N GLU A 117 -25.97 -16.64 6.71
CA GLU A 117 -26.22 -17.19 5.36
C GLU A 117 -24.95 -17.33 4.51
N ASN A 118 -23.86 -16.64 4.88
CA ASN A 118 -22.61 -16.63 4.12
C ASN A 118 -21.45 -17.11 5.01
N PRO A 119 -21.12 -18.42 5.01
CA PRO A 119 -20.08 -18.99 5.88
C PRO A 119 -18.71 -18.30 5.77
N HIS A 120 -18.34 -17.82 4.58
CA HIS A 120 -17.11 -17.06 4.35
C HIS A 120 -17.06 -15.71 5.07
N LEU A 121 -18.19 -15.17 5.50
CA LEU A 121 -18.28 -13.89 6.23
C LEU A 121 -18.37 -14.07 7.75
N LYS A 122 -18.35 -15.30 8.26
CA LYS A 122 -18.54 -15.59 9.68
C LYS A 122 -17.56 -14.82 10.57
N ASN A 123 -18.08 -14.01 11.49
CA ASN A 123 -17.33 -13.14 12.41
C ASN A 123 -16.50 -12.02 11.76
N ILE A 124 -16.69 -11.75 10.46
CA ILE A 124 -15.95 -10.72 9.73
C ILE A 124 -16.64 -9.36 9.85
N LEU A 125 -17.97 -9.32 9.77
CA LEU A 125 -18.70 -8.07 9.66
C LEU A 125 -18.70 -7.31 10.99
N PRO A 126 -18.46 -5.99 10.97
CA PRO A 126 -18.50 -5.17 12.18
C PRO A 126 -19.91 -5.18 12.77
N LYS A 127 -19.97 -5.25 14.09
CA LYS A 127 -21.19 -5.20 14.90
C LYS A 127 -21.03 -4.16 16.01
N GLY A 128 -22.08 -3.88 16.76
CA GLY A 128 -22.11 -2.90 17.83
C GLY A 128 -22.50 -1.50 17.36
N TYR A 129 -23.37 -1.42 16.35
CA TYR A 129 -23.99 -0.18 15.90
C TYR A 129 -25.08 0.30 16.88
N ALA A 130 -25.66 -0.59 17.69
CA ALA A 130 -26.62 -0.26 18.74
C ALA A 130 -26.02 0.34 20.02
N ARG A 131 -24.69 0.51 20.09
CA ARG A 131 -24.02 0.97 21.31
C ARG A 131 -24.42 2.40 21.70
N PRO A 132 -24.58 2.73 23.00
CA PRO A 132 -24.97 4.07 23.44
C PRO A 132 -24.00 5.18 23.03
N THR A 133 -22.73 4.85 22.78
CA THR A 133 -21.70 5.81 22.35
C THR A 133 -21.84 6.24 20.90
N LEU A 134 -22.68 5.57 20.10
CA LEU A 134 -22.95 5.92 18.71
C LEU A 134 -24.31 6.64 18.62
N ASP A 135 -24.28 7.92 18.23
CA ASP A 135 -25.49 8.73 18.04
C ASP A 135 -26.34 8.15 16.89
N GLN A 136 -27.49 7.57 17.26
CA GLN A 136 -28.38 6.88 16.32
C GLN A 136 -28.95 7.81 15.25
N ARG A 137 -29.10 9.11 15.55
CA ARG A 137 -29.55 10.10 14.55
C ARG A 137 -28.48 10.30 13.49
N ARG A 138 -27.22 10.49 13.89
CA ARG A 138 -26.09 10.65 12.97
C ARG A 138 -25.81 9.37 12.19
N LEU A 139 -26.01 8.20 12.82
CA LEU A 139 -25.91 6.92 12.14
C LEU A 139 -26.97 6.81 11.03
N GLY A 140 -28.21 7.22 11.29
CA GLY A 140 -29.26 7.34 10.28
C GLY A 140 -28.90 8.27 9.12
N GLU A 141 -28.39 9.47 9.43
CA GLU A 141 -27.91 10.43 8.42
C GLU A 141 -26.77 9.83 7.56
N LEU A 142 -25.88 9.02 8.16
CA LEU A 142 -24.81 8.32 7.45
C LEU A 142 -25.35 7.22 6.53
N VAL A 143 -26.36 6.46 6.97
CA VAL A 143 -27.05 5.48 6.13
C VAL A 143 -27.70 6.17 4.93
N ASP A 144 -28.42 7.27 5.14
CA ASP A 144 -29.02 8.02 4.04
C ASP A 144 -27.97 8.57 3.06
N LEU A 145 -26.84 9.07 3.58
CA LEU A 145 -25.73 9.54 2.77
C LEU A 145 -25.14 8.43 1.89
N ILE A 146 -24.80 7.27 2.47
CA ILE A 146 -24.25 6.12 1.74
C ILE A 146 -25.26 5.61 0.71
N GLY A 147 -26.56 5.73 0.99
CA GLY A 147 -27.63 5.40 0.05
C GLY A 147 -27.61 6.25 -1.23
N THR A 148 -26.99 7.43 -1.22
CA THR A 148 -26.84 8.27 -2.41
C THR A 148 -25.73 7.83 -3.36
N ILE A 149 -24.87 6.89 -2.94
CA ILE A 149 -23.85 6.29 -3.79
C ILE A 149 -24.56 5.41 -4.82
N GLY A 150 -24.82 5.99 -5.98
CA GLY A 150 -25.47 5.31 -7.09
C GLY A 150 -24.51 4.33 -7.76
N LEU A 151 -24.88 3.05 -7.78
CA LEU A 151 -24.31 2.10 -8.73
C LEU A 151 -24.95 2.37 -10.09
N GLY A 152 -24.13 2.78 -11.06
CA GLY A 152 -24.56 2.88 -12.46
C GLY A 152 -25.07 1.54 -12.97
N THR A 153 -25.90 1.57 -14.00
CA THR A 153 -26.66 0.42 -14.56
C THR A 153 -25.79 -0.66 -15.22
N ALA A 154 -24.47 -0.65 -15.05
CA ALA A 154 -23.55 -1.63 -15.61
C ALA A 154 -22.70 -2.27 -14.51
N GLU A 155 -22.72 -3.60 -14.45
CA GLU A 155 -22.09 -4.45 -13.45
C GLU A 155 -20.63 -4.08 -13.14
N HIS A 156 -19.83 -3.84 -14.18
CA HIS A 156 -18.43 -3.46 -14.04
C HIS A 156 -18.22 -2.05 -13.48
N GLN A 157 -19.08 -1.08 -13.84
CA GLN A 157 -18.97 0.29 -13.30
C GLN A 157 -19.37 0.34 -11.82
N ALA A 158 -20.29 -0.54 -11.42
CA ALA A 158 -20.80 -0.61 -10.08
C ALA A 158 -19.76 -1.18 -9.08
N ARG A 159 -19.12 -2.31 -9.44
CA ARG A 159 -18.02 -2.93 -8.68
C ARG A 159 -16.86 -1.96 -8.47
N ASP A 160 -16.46 -1.28 -9.56
CA ASP A 160 -15.32 -0.35 -9.54
C ASP A 160 -15.60 0.89 -8.69
N THR A 161 -16.82 1.43 -8.72
CA THR A 161 -17.18 2.64 -7.96
C THR A 161 -17.15 2.42 -6.45
N LEU A 162 -17.80 1.37 -5.93
CA LEU A 162 -17.81 1.12 -4.48
C LEU A 162 -16.45 0.62 -3.98
N GLY A 163 -15.73 -0.18 -4.78
CA GLY A 163 -14.34 -0.55 -4.47
C GLY A 163 -13.45 0.67 -4.32
N ARG A 164 -13.51 1.62 -5.26
CA ARG A 164 -12.75 2.88 -5.21
C ARG A 164 -13.12 3.73 -4.00
N VAL A 165 -14.42 3.86 -3.69
CA VAL A 165 -14.88 4.57 -2.49
C VAL A 165 -14.31 3.90 -1.23
N TYR A 166 -14.36 2.57 -1.12
CA TYR A 166 -13.82 1.84 0.03
C TYR A 166 -12.31 2.07 0.21
N GLU A 167 -11.53 2.01 -0.88
CA GLU A 167 -10.08 2.28 -0.88
C GLU A 167 -9.76 3.72 -0.47
N TYR A 168 -10.53 4.66 -0.99
CA TYR A 168 -10.42 6.07 -0.61
C TYR A 168 -10.66 6.27 0.89
N PHE A 169 -11.73 5.69 1.44
CA PHE A 169 -11.99 5.76 2.88
C PHE A 169 -10.89 5.09 3.71
N LEU A 170 -10.36 3.93 3.29
CA LEU A 170 -9.20 3.30 3.94
C LEU A 170 -7.99 4.25 4.00
N GLY A 171 -7.65 4.90 2.88
CA GLY A 171 -6.55 5.87 2.82
C GLY A 171 -6.79 7.11 3.69
N MET A 172 -8.02 7.64 3.69
CA MET A 172 -8.39 8.78 4.53
C MET A 172 -8.34 8.45 6.02
N PHE A 173 -8.78 7.27 6.42
CA PHE A 173 -8.66 6.81 7.82
C PHE A 173 -7.20 6.57 8.22
N ALA A 174 -6.37 6.03 7.32
CA ALA A 174 -4.93 5.91 7.53
C ALA A 174 -4.26 7.26 7.75
N SER A 175 -4.61 8.25 6.93
CA SER A 175 -4.12 9.62 7.07
C SER A 175 -4.57 10.24 8.40
N ALA A 176 -5.83 10.06 8.79
CA ALA A 176 -6.37 10.59 10.04
C ALA A 176 -5.80 9.94 11.31
N GLU A 177 -5.40 8.66 11.25
CA GLU A 177 -4.79 7.93 12.38
C GLU A 177 -3.28 8.19 12.55
N GLY A 178 -2.65 8.87 11.59
CA GLY A 178 -1.25 9.30 11.65
C GLY A 178 -0.29 8.11 11.83
N LYS A 179 0.46 8.08 12.93
CA LYS A 179 1.52 7.07 13.17
C LYS A 179 1.02 5.62 13.14
N ARG A 180 -0.22 5.36 13.58
CA ARG A 180 -0.84 4.03 13.53
C ARG A 180 -1.35 3.66 12.12
N GLY A 181 -1.47 4.64 11.23
CA GLY A 181 -1.91 4.51 9.84
C GLY A 181 -1.07 3.56 8.98
N GLY A 182 0.24 3.62 9.17
CA GLY A 182 1.21 2.90 8.32
C GLY A 182 1.25 1.39 8.53
N GLU A 183 0.69 0.90 9.64
CA GLU A 183 0.63 -0.53 9.95
C GLU A 183 -0.50 -1.25 9.18
N PHE A 184 -1.53 -0.53 8.74
CA PHE A 184 -2.69 -1.13 8.06
C PHE A 184 -2.87 -0.70 6.60
N TYR A 185 -2.25 0.40 6.18
CA TYR A 185 -2.42 0.94 4.83
C TYR A 185 -1.09 1.41 4.24
N THR A 186 -0.79 0.87 3.07
CA THR A 186 0.36 1.27 2.26
C THR A 186 -0.11 2.23 1.17
N PRO A 187 0.54 3.39 0.97
CA PRO A 187 0.18 4.34 -0.09
C PRO A 187 0.18 3.68 -1.48
N ALA A 188 -0.84 4.00 -2.29
CA ALA A 188 -1.03 3.40 -3.61
C ALA A 188 0.19 3.56 -4.53
N SER A 189 0.91 4.69 -4.46
CA SER A 189 2.12 4.93 -5.25
C SER A 189 3.22 3.90 -4.97
N VAL A 190 3.45 3.55 -3.70
CA VAL A 190 4.46 2.57 -3.28
C VAL A 190 4.04 1.17 -3.70
N VAL A 191 2.78 0.81 -3.46
CA VAL A 191 2.22 -0.49 -3.87
C VAL A 191 2.35 -0.68 -5.38
N ARG A 192 2.02 0.34 -6.17
CA ARG A 192 2.11 0.28 -7.63
C ARG A 192 3.53 0.10 -8.13
N VAL A 193 4.54 0.74 -7.53
CA VAL A 193 5.94 0.45 -7.86
C VAL A 193 6.29 -1.02 -7.61
N LEU A 194 5.96 -1.55 -6.43
CA LEU A 194 6.24 -2.95 -6.09
C LEU A 194 5.55 -3.92 -7.07
N VAL A 195 4.24 -3.74 -7.31
CA VAL A 195 3.46 -4.58 -8.22
C VAL A 195 3.96 -4.50 -9.65
N THR A 196 4.27 -3.30 -10.14
CA THR A 196 4.71 -3.11 -11.54
C THR A 196 6.09 -3.72 -11.76
N MET A 197 7.02 -3.59 -10.80
CA MET A 197 8.35 -4.20 -10.88
C MET A 197 8.32 -5.73 -10.78
N LEU A 198 7.48 -6.30 -9.91
CA LEU A 198 7.33 -7.75 -9.79
C LEU A 198 6.56 -8.36 -10.95
N ALA A 199 5.57 -7.63 -11.48
CA ALA A 199 4.70 -8.04 -12.57
C ALA A 199 4.05 -9.43 -12.36
N PRO A 200 3.21 -9.60 -11.31
CA PRO A 200 2.62 -10.90 -10.94
C PRO A 200 1.49 -11.30 -11.88
N TYR A 201 1.81 -11.77 -13.09
CA TYR A 201 0.80 -12.15 -14.08
C TYR A 201 -0.01 -13.39 -13.71
N LYS A 202 0.64 -14.40 -13.10
CA LYS A 202 0.05 -15.70 -12.75
C LYS A 202 0.78 -16.34 -11.58
N GLY A 203 0.12 -17.23 -10.85
CA GLY A 203 0.76 -18.04 -9.80
C GLY A 203 0.38 -17.58 -8.39
N ARG A 204 1.19 -17.91 -7.40
CA ARG A 204 0.87 -17.67 -5.99
C ARG A 204 1.49 -16.36 -5.52
N ILE A 205 0.64 -15.45 -5.05
CA ILE A 205 1.05 -14.21 -4.40
C ILE A 205 0.91 -14.36 -2.88
N TYR A 206 1.88 -13.87 -2.12
CA TYR A 206 1.84 -13.91 -0.66
C TYR A 206 2.23 -12.56 -0.04
N ASP A 207 1.47 -12.10 0.94
CA ASP A 207 1.84 -10.98 1.81
C ASP A 207 1.76 -11.42 3.29
N PRO A 208 2.90 -11.61 3.98
CA PRO A 208 2.94 -12.09 5.36
C PRO A 208 2.46 -11.07 6.41
N CYS A 209 2.10 -9.85 5.99
CA CYS A 209 1.67 -8.75 6.84
C CYS A 209 0.72 -7.85 6.04
N CYS A 210 -0.38 -8.42 5.55
CA CYS A 210 -1.13 -7.86 4.43
C CYS A 210 -1.89 -6.56 4.73
N GLY A 211 -1.98 -6.15 6.00
CA GLY A 211 -2.74 -4.97 6.39
C GLY A 211 -4.17 -5.08 5.90
N SER A 212 -4.67 -4.01 5.28
CA SER A 212 -6.00 -3.97 4.65
C SER A 212 -6.10 -4.67 3.28
N GLY A 213 -5.09 -5.44 2.86
CA GLY A 213 -5.10 -6.19 1.59
C GLY A 213 -4.83 -5.34 0.34
N GLY A 214 -4.28 -4.13 0.49
CA GLY A 214 -4.04 -3.20 -0.62
C GLY A 214 -3.09 -3.73 -1.69
N MET A 215 -2.08 -4.53 -1.31
CA MET A 215 -1.14 -5.16 -2.25
C MET A 215 -1.85 -6.09 -3.24
N PHE A 216 -2.78 -6.91 -2.75
CA PHE A 216 -3.54 -7.85 -3.58
C PHE A 216 -4.49 -7.12 -4.54
N VAL A 217 -5.17 -6.07 -4.05
CA VAL A 217 -6.05 -5.23 -4.87
C VAL A 217 -5.31 -4.64 -6.06
N GLN A 218 -4.10 -4.12 -5.84
CA GLN A 218 -3.30 -3.52 -6.89
C GLN A 218 -2.69 -4.58 -7.83
N SER A 219 -2.40 -5.78 -7.32
CA SER A 219 -1.95 -6.90 -8.14
C SER A 219 -3.04 -7.35 -9.13
N GLU A 220 -4.28 -7.47 -8.68
CA GLU A 220 -5.43 -7.78 -9.55
C GLU A 220 -5.68 -6.67 -10.59
N LYS A 221 -5.65 -5.39 -10.19
CA LYS A 221 -5.73 -4.26 -11.12
C LYS A 221 -4.62 -4.30 -12.18
N PHE A 222 -3.40 -4.68 -11.78
CA PHE A 222 -2.28 -4.85 -12.72
C PHE A 222 -2.57 -5.97 -13.71
N ILE A 223 -3.04 -7.12 -13.26
CA ILE A 223 -3.39 -8.27 -14.12
C ILE A 223 -4.47 -7.87 -15.14
N GLU A 224 -5.55 -7.24 -14.68
CA GLU A 224 -6.64 -6.76 -15.54
C GLU A 224 -6.14 -5.75 -16.59
N ALA A 225 -5.31 -4.78 -16.17
CA ALA A 225 -4.75 -3.77 -17.06
C ALA A 225 -3.84 -4.36 -18.15
N HIS A 226 -3.30 -5.56 -17.93
CA HIS A 226 -2.46 -6.28 -18.89
C HIS A 226 -3.16 -7.47 -19.56
N GLY A 227 -4.49 -7.51 -19.52
CA GLY A 227 -5.32 -8.48 -20.26
C GLY A 227 -5.45 -9.86 -19.61
N GLY A 228 -5.02 -10.00 -18.35
CA GLY A 228 -5.32 -11.17 -17.53
C GLY A 228 -6.72 -11.13 -16.93
N LYS A 229 -7.05 -12.13 -16.14
CA LYS A 229 -8.36 -12.29 -15.48
C LYS A 229 -8.21 -12.49 -13.99
N VAL A 230 -9.21 -12.05 -13.23
CA VAL A 230 -9.33 -12.37 -11.81
C VAL A 230 -9.25 -13.88 -11.61
N GLY A 231 -8.41 -14.32 -10.68
CA GLY A 231 -8.12 -15.74 -10.43
C GLY A 231 -6.94 -16.32 -11.23
N ASP A 232 -6.29 -15.55 -12.11
CA ASP A 232 -4.99 -15.93 -12.69
C ASP A 232 -3.90 -16.07 -11.60
N ILE A 233 -4.10 -15.40 -10.47
CA ILE A 233 -3.29 -15.54 -9.25
C ILE A 233 -4.08 -16.18 -8.12
N SER A 234 -3.38 -16.91 -7.27
CA SER A 234 -3.90 -17.40 -5.99
C SER A 234 -3.34 -16.54 -4.87
N VAL A 235 -4.24 -15.92 -4.09
CA VAL A 235 -3.89 -14.94 -3.06
C VAL A 235 -3.77 -15.60 -1.69
N TYR A 236 -2.62 -15.42 -1.04
CA TYR A 236 -2.36 -15.85 0.33
C TYR A 236 -1.90 -14.67 1.16
N GLY A 237 -2.27 -14.60 2.42
CA GLY A 237 -1.76 -13.56 3.30
C GLY A 237 -1.93 -13.86 4.77
N GLU A 238 -1.38 -12.98 5.60
CA GLU A 238 -1.51 -13.05 7.04
C GLU A 238 -1.54 -11.65 7.65
N GLU A 239 -2.34 -11.47 8.70
CA GLU A 239 -2.44 -10.22 9.44
C GLU A 239 -2.68 -10.52 10.92
N SER A 240 -1.88 -9.89 11.78
CA SER A 240 -1.90 -10.11 13.22
C SER A 240 -3.02 -9.36 13.93
N ASN A 241 -3.41 -8.19 13.44
CA ASN A 241 -4.44 -7.38 14.04
C ASN A 241 -5.84 -7.87 13.61
N PRO A 242 -6.68 -8.35 14.54
CA PRO A 242 -7.99 -8.91 14.20
C PRO A 242 -8.93 -7.94 13.49
N ASN A 243 -8.82 -6.64 13.77
CA ASN A 243 -9.65 -5.63 13.12
C ASN A 243 -9.15 -5.35 11.70
N THR A 244 -7.82 -5.26 11.50
CA THR A 244 -7.22 -5.07 10.17
C THR A 244 -7.46 -6.28 9.27
N TRP A 245 -7.34 -7.50 9.80
CA TRP A 245 -7.64 -8.75 9.08
C TRP A 245 -9.07 -8.78 8.54
N LYS A 246 -10.05 -8.35 9.34
CA LYS A 246 -11.45 -8.20 8.88
C LYS A 246 -11.61 -7.14 7.79
N LEU A 247 -10.90 -6.01 7.92
CA LEU A 247 -10.91 -4.98 6.88
C LEU A 247 -10.34 -5.52 5.56
N ALA A 248 -9.29 -6.34 5.60
CA ALA A 248 -8.72 -6.99 4.43
C ALA A 248 -9.72 -7.92 3.77
N LEU A 249 -10.36 -8.82 4.52
CA LEU A 249 -11.35 -9.74 3.98
C LEU A 249 -12.53 -8.99 3.33
N MET A 250 -13.05 -7.94 3.97
CA MET A 250 -14.08 -7.10 3.37
C MET A 250 -13.59 -6.39 2.11
N ASN A 251 -12.35 -5.88 2.11
CA ASN A 251 -11.77 -5.16 0.96
C ASN A 251 -11.61 -6.05 -0.27
N LEU A 252 -11.17 -7.30 -0.06
CA LEU A 252 -10.99 -8.32 -1.09
C LEU A 252 -12.34 -8.83 -1.58
N ALA A 253 -13.29 -9.08 -0.68
CA ALA A 253 -14.66 -9.51 -1.01
C ALA A 253 -15.42 -8.47 -1.84
N ILE A 254 -15.29 -7.16 -1.55
CA ILE A 254 -15.86 -6.09 -2.39
C ILE A 254 -15.34 -6.16 -3.83
N ARG A 255 -14.13 -6.67 -4.01
CA ARG A 255 -13.49 -6.80 -5.31
C ARG A 255 -13.57 -8.21 -5.86
N GLY A 256 -14.34 -9.12 -5.28
CA GLY A 256 -14.42 -10.51 -5.75
C GLY A 256 -13.06 -11.20 -5.85
N ILE A 257 -12.11 -10.83 -4.98
CA ILE A 257 -10.80 -11.45 -4.90
C ILE A 257 -10.89 -12.55 -3.86
N GLU A 258 -10.78 -13.81 -4.29
CA GLU A 258 -10.67 -14.95 -3.38
C GLU A 258 -9.26 -15.01 -2.79
N ALA A 259 -9.17 -15.01 -1.46
CA ALA A 259 -7.90 -15.01 -0.76
C ALA A 259 -7.93 -15.93 0.46
N ASP A 260 -6.82 -16.63 0.69
CA ASP A 260 -6.57 -17.39 1.91
C ASP A 260 -5.74 -16.53 2.87
N LEU A 261 -6.42 -15.82 3.77
CA LEU A 261 -5.78 -15.05 4.85
C LEU A 261 -5.63 -15.85 6.14
N GLY A 262 -5.74 -17.19 6.06
CA GLY A 262 -5.84 -18.09 7.20
C GLY A 262 -7.22 -18.04 7.90
N PRO A 263 -7.46 -18.92 8.88
CA PRO A 263 -8.76 -19.04 9.56
C PRO A 263 -9.02 -17.93 10.60
N GLU A 264 -7.97 -17.22 11.02
CA GLU A 264 -8.03 -16.15 12.01
C GLU A 264 -6.83 -15.22 11.86
N ALA A 265 -6.88 -14.06 12.51
CA ALA A 265 -5.71 -13.18 12.63
C ALA A 265 -4.65 -13.81 13.55
N ALA A 266 -3.39 -13.81 13.11
CA ALA A 266 -2.29 -14.46 13.81
C ALA A 266 -0.96 -13.71 13.62
N ASP A 267 -0.05 -13.91 14.57
CA ASP A 267 1.32 -13.41 14.46
C ASP A 267 2.14 -14.32 13.53
N THR A 268 2.61 -13.75 12.41
CA THR A 268 3.33 -14.47 11.36
C THR A 268 4.62 -15.13 11.82
N PHE A 269 5.26 -14.63 12.87
CA PHE A 269 6.47 -15.23 13.40
C PHE A 269 6.16 -16.43 14.30
N HIS A 270 5.20 -16.30 15.21
CA HIS A 270 4.91 -17.33 16.21
C HIS A 270 3.86 -18.34 15.76
N LYS A 271 3.06 -18.00 14.76
CA LYS A 271 1.99 -18.84 14.23
C LYS A 271 1.79 -18.61 12.72
N ASP A 272 2.80 -18.96 11.95
CA ASP A 272 2.73 -19.02 10.49
C ASP A 272 1.54 -19.88 10.03
N LEU A 273 0.55 -19.22 9.42
CA LEU A 273 -0.67 -19.87 8.93
C LEU A 273 -0.46 -20.61 7.61
N HIS A 274 0.69 -20.40 6.95
CA HIS A 274 1.02 -20.90 5.62
C HIS A 274 2.40 -21.62 5.58
N PRO A 275 2.71 -22.56 6.48
CA PRO A 275 4.07 -23.09 6.69
C PRO A 275 4.69 -23.79 5.48
N ASP A 276 3.84 -24.38 4.63
CA ASP A 276 4.25 -25.12 3.44
C ASP A 276 4.13 -24.28 2.15
N LEU A 277 3.64 -23.04 2.24
CA LEU A 277 3.49 -22.17 1.09
C LEU A 277 4.86 -21.82 0.49
N ARG A 278 4.96 -21.95 -0.82
CA ARG A 278 6.08 -21.48 -1.63
C ARG A 278 5.54 -20.52 -2.67
N ALA A 279 5.54 -19.23 -2.38
CA ALA A 279 4.97 -18.21 -3.24
C ALA A 279 5.88 -17.87 -4.42
N ASP A 280 5.27 -17.63 -5.57
CA ASP A 280 5.98 -17.19 -6.78
C ASP A 280 6.27 -15.69 -6.71
N TYR A 281 5.38 -14.93 -6.05
CA TYR A 281 5.55 -13.51 -5.76
C TYR A 281 5.28 -13.23 -4.29
N ILE A 282 6.16 -12.46 -3.64
CA ILE A 282 5.91 -11.94 -2.30
C ILE A 282 5.94 -10.42 -2.36
N LEU A 283 4.86 -9.77 -1.90
CA LEU A 283 4.80 -8.32 -1.73
C LEU A 283 4.51 -8.01 -0.28
N ALA A 284 5.24 -7.08 0.33
CA ALA A 284 5.02 -6.75 1.73
C ALA A 284 5.39 -5.32 2.08
N ASN A 285 4.70 -4.76 3.07
CA ASN A 285 5.12 -3.56 3.80
C ASN A 285 5.07 -3.86 5.30
N PRO A 286 6.06 -4.62 5.82
CA PRO A 286 6.06 -5.01 7.22
C PRO A 286 6.22 -3.80 8.13
N PRO A 287 5.66 -3.85 9.36
CA PRO A 287 5.91 -2.83 10.37
C PRO A 287 7.41 -2.70 10.69
N PHE A 288 7.92 -1.47 10.67
CA PHE A 288 9.35 -1.20 10.77
C PHE A 288 9.85 -1.21 12.22
N ASN A 289 11.04 -1.77 12.44
CA ASN A 289 11.79 -1.67 13.69
C ASN A 289 11.02 -2.18 14.93
N ILE A 290 10.16 -3.19 14.77
CA ILE A 290 9.52 -3.83 15.93
C ILE A 290 10.59 -4.46 16.80
N SER A 291 10.66 -4.04 18.06
CA SER A 291 11.58 -4.59 19.05
C SER A 291 10.98 -5.70 19.92
N ASP A 292 9.65 -5.80 19.97
CA ASP A 292 8.92 -6.78 20.80
C ASP A 292 8.17 -7.79 19.92
N TRP A 293 8.91 -8.44 19.02
CA TRP A 293 8.37 -9.47 18.11
C TRP A 293 8.59 -10.89 18.66
N GLY A 294 9.04 -11.03 19.91
CA GLY A 294 9.29 -12.31 20.56
C GLY A 294 10.48 -13.10 20.00
N GLY A 295 11.45 -12.44 19.39
CA GLY A 295 12.61 -13.08 18.75
C GLY A 295 13.49 -13.94 19.67
N ASP A 296 13.42 -13.74 20.99
CA ASP A 296 14.12 -14.58 21.97
C ASP A 296 13.63 -16.03 21.97
N LEU A 297 12.36 -16.26 21.61
CA LEU A 297 11.78 -17.61 21.52
C LEU A 297 12.10 -18.30 20.18
N LEU A 298 12.63 -17.54 19.22
CA LEU A 298 12.82 -17.97 17.83
C LEU A 298 14.29 -18.11 17.46
N ARG A 299 15.23 -18.18 18.41
CA ARG A 299 16.67 -18.17 18.11
C ARG A 299 17.12 -19.32 17.20
N ASP A 300 16.49 -20.48 17.31
CA ASP A 300 16.79 -21.71 16.54
C ASP A 300 15.79 -21.95 15.39
N ASP A 301 15.02 -20.93 14.99
CA ASP A 301 14.02 -21.06 13.94
C ASP A 301 14.65 -21.40 12.58
N LYS A 302 14.04 -22.36 11.86
CA LYS A 302 14.48 -22.83 10.54
C LYS A 302 14.53 -21.73 9.47
N ARG A 303 13.87 -20.58 9.68
CA ARG A 303 13.87 -19.44 8.76
C ARG A 303 15.20 -18.69 8.75
N TRP A 304 16.01 -18.76 9.81
CA TRP A 304 17.23 -17.94 9.99
C TRP A 304 18.47 -18.49 9.27
N GLN A 305 18.35 -18.79 7.97
CA GLN A 305 19.41 -19.40 7.16
C GLN A 305 20.60 -18.46 6.88
N HIS A 306 20.39 -17.14 6.96
CA HIS A 306 21.42 -16.12 6.68
C HIS A 306 21.94 -15.45 7.97
N GLY A 307 21.59 -15.99 9.13
CA GLY A 307 21.98 -15.49 10.44
C GLY A 307 20.77 -15.14 11.29
N ILE A 308 20.95 -15.17 12.62
CA ILE A 308 19.84 -15.00 13.56
C ILE A 308 19.49 -13.50 13.67
N PRO A 309 18.23 -13.08 13.37
CA PRO A 309 17.82 -11.70 13.51
C PRO A 309 18.01 -11.15 14.94
N PRO A 310 18.26 -9.84 15.08
CA PRO A 310 18.27 -9.19 16.38
C PRO A 310 16.90 -9.22 17.04
N THR A 311 16.86 -9.54 18.32
CA THR A 311 15.61 -9.60 19.09
C THR A 311 14.97 -8.21 19.21
N GLY A 312 15.77 -7.15 19.23
CA GLY A 312 15.30 -5.78 19.24
C GLY A 312 14.92 -5.17 17.88
N ASN A 313 14.97 -5.91 16.76
CA ASN A 313 14.51 -5.42 15.45
C ASN A 313 14.05 -6.54 14.50
N ALA A 314 12.76 -6.57 14.17
CA ALA A 314 12.15 -7.57 13.29
C ALA A 314 12.46 -7.41 11.78
N ASN A 315 13.10 -6.34 11.32
CA ASN A 315 13.26 -6.07 9.87
C ASN A 315 13.89 -7.25 9.11
N PHE A 316 15.00 -7.80 9.62
CA PHE A 316 15.67 -8.96 9.01
C PHE A 316 15.02 -10.31 9.36
N ALA A 317 14.11 -10.32 10.35
CA ALA A 317 13.22 -11.46 10.60
C ALA A 317 12.16 -11.54 9.50
N TRP A 318 11.51 -10.43 9.15
CA TRP A 318 10.57 -10.35 8.02
C TRP A 318 11.23 -10.77 6.71
N MET A 319 12.42 -10.22 6.42
CA MET A 319 13.18 -10.55 5.22
C MET A 319 13.44 -12.06 5.09
N GLN A 320 13.92 -12.70 6.15
CA GLN A 320 14.20 -14.14 6.13
C GLN A 320 12.93 -14.99 6.14
N HIS A 321 11.83 -14.52 6.74
CA HIS A 321 10.51 -15.15 6.59
C HIS A 321 10.07 -15.17 5.12
N MET A 322 10.13 -14.02 4.44
CA MET A 322 9.81 -13.95 3.00
C MET A 322 10.72 -14.87 2.18
N VAL A 323 12.03 -14.90 2.45
CA VAL A 323 12.96 -15.83 1.80
C VAL A 323 12.58 -17.29 2.04
N HIS A 324 12.13 -17.66 3.24
CA HIS A 324 11.68 -19.02 3.55
C HIS A 324 10.51 -19.45 2.66
N HIS A 325 9.54 -18.56 2.45
CA HIS A 325 8.34 -18.82 1.65
C HIS A 325 8.50 -18.56 0.15
N LEU A 326 9.65 -18.09 -0.34
CA LEU A 326 9.86 -17.97 -1.79
C LEU A 326 9.95 -19.34 -2.47
N ALA A 327 9.25 -19.51 -3.59
CA ALA A 327 9.46 -20.62 -4.52
C ALA A 327 10.88 -20.54 -5.15
N PRO A 328 11.42 -21.63 -5.72
CA PRO A 328 12.76 -21.62 -6.33
C PRO A 328 12.98 -20.53 -7.39
N TYR A 329 11.94 -20.23 -8.18
CA TYR A 329 11.92 -19.15 -9.17
C TYR A 329 11.20 -17.88 -8.67
N GLY A 330 10.88 -17.85 -7.38
CA GLY A 330 10.09 -16.79 -6.79
C GLY A 330 10.89 -15.51 -6.60
N ILE A 331 10.17 -14.40 -6.62
CA ILE A 331 10.70 -13.06 -6.38
C ILE A 331 9.88 -12.36 -5.28
N ALA A 332 10.58 -11.70 -4.36
CA ALA A 332 9.98 -10.87 -3.32
C ALA A 332 10.30 -9.40 -3.56
N GLY A 333 9.33 -8.52 -3.37
CA GLY A 333 9.50 -7.06 -3.35
C GLY A 333 8.84 -6.50 -2.10
N PHE A 334 9.59 -5.80 -1.24
CA PHE A 334 9.03 -5.32 0.02
C PHE A 334 9.65 -4.02 0.51
N VAL A 335 8.89 -3.30 1.33
CA VAL A 335 9.31 -2.02 1.91
C VAL A 335 10.08 -2.26 3.21
N LEU A 336 11.18 -1.54 3.41
CA LEU A 336 11.86 -1.44 4.70
C LEU A 336 12.32 0.00 4.99
N ALA A 337 12.62 0.27 6.25
CA ALA A 337 13.31 1.51 6.64
C ALA A 337 14.71 1.59 6.00
N ASN A 338 15.13 2.80 5.60
CA ASN A 338 16.43 3.02 4.95
C ASN A 338 17.65 2.52 5.74
N GLY A 339 17.54 2.45 7.08
CA GLY A 339 18.57 1.88 7.94
C GLY A 339 18.96 0.45 7.55
N SER A 340 18.01 -0.35 7.03
CA SER A 340 18.26 -1.73 6.58
C SER A 340 19.40 -1.86 5.56
N MET A 341 19.60 -0.84 4.71
CA MET A 341 20.61 -0.85 3.65
C MET A 341 22.05 -0.69 4.17
N SER A 342 22.24 -0.19 5.40
CA SER A 342 23.57 0.26 5.86
C SER A 342 23.88 0.02 7.33
N SER A 343 22.88 -0.25 8.15
CA SER A 343 23.03 -0.52 9.59
C SER A 343 23.97 -1.70 9.83
N ASN A 344 24.91 -1.52 10.75
CA ASN A 344 25.76 -2.58 11.30
C ASN A 344 25.42 -2.86 12.77
N THR A 345 24.30 -2.30 13.25
CA THR A 345 23.85 -2.47 14.62
C THR A 345 23.26 -3.87 14.80
N SER A 346 23.53 -4.49 15.95
CA SER A 346 22.91 -5.75 16.38
C SER A 346 23.00 -6.93 15.37
N GLY A 347 24.04 -6.97 14.54
CA GLY A 347 24.30 -8.09 13.62
C GLY A 347 23.57 -8.03 12.26
N GLU A 348 22.77 -7.00 12.00
CA GLU A 348 22.06 -6.82 10.72
C GLU A 348 23.01 -6.78 9.51
N GLY A 349 24.21 -6.22 9.70
CA GLY A 349 25.24 -6.16 8.67
C GLY A 349 25.72 -7.53 8.19
N GLU A 350 25.83 -8.51 9.08
CA GLU A 350 26.24 -9.87 8.70
C GLU A 350 25.11 -10.59 7.96
N ILE A 351 23.84 -10.42 8.36
CA ILE A 351 22.70 -11.01 7.64
C ILE A 351 22.61 -10.43 6.23
N ARG A 352 22.71 -9.11 6.10
CA ARG A 352 22.75 -8.43 4.80
C ARG A 352 23.89 -8.95 3.93
N LYS A 353 25.10 -9.04 4.49
CA LYS A 353 26.26 -9.61 3.79
C LYS A 353 25.97 -11.04 3.33
N ASN A 354 25.46 -11.92 4.20
CA ASN A 354 25.18 -13.30 3.84
C ASN A 354 24.13 -13.43 2.73
N LEU A 355 23.15 -12.53 2.67
CA LEU A 355 22.16 -12.50 1.57
C LEU A 355 22.77 -12.02 0.24
N ILE A 356 23.66 -11.02 0.28
CA ILE A 356 24.39 -10.54 -0.89
C ILE A 356 25.32 -11.64 -1.41
N GLU A 357 26.08 -12.28 -0.52
CA GLU A 357 27.04 -13.34 -0.87
C GLU A 357 26.35 -14.63 -1.33
N ALA A 358 25.09 -14.85 -0.92
CA ALA A 358 24.23 -15.90 -1.45
C ALA A 358 23.53 -15.52 -2.77
N ASP A 359 23.89 -14.38 -3.37
CA ASP A 359 23.36 -13.87 -4.63
C ASP A 359 21.83 -13.68 -4.65
N MET A 360 21.22 -13.38 -3.50
CA MET A 360 19.76 -13.30 -3.38
C MET A 360 19.19 -11.90 -3.62
N VAL A 361 20.01 -10.86 -3.44
CA VAL A 361 19.58 -9.45 -3.59
C VAL A 361 19.56 -9.11 -5.07
N ASP A 362 18.39 -8.86 -5.64
CA ASP A 362 18.23 -8.61 -7.08
C ASP A 362 18.24 -7.11 -7.40
N CYS A 363 17.48 -6.31 -6.65
CA CYS A 363 17.41 -4.86 -6.85
C CYS A 363 17.15 -4.09 -5.55
N MET A 364 17.72 -2.88 -5.48
CA MET A 364 17.56 -1.92 -4.39
C MET A 364 17.03 -0.60 -4.91
N VAL A 365 15.89 -0.14 -4.38
CA VAL A 365 15.28 1.14 -4.76
C VAL A 365 15.23 2.08 -3.56
N ALA A 366 15.88 3.24 -3.65
CA ALA A 366 15.73 4.30 -2.65
C ALA A 366 14.54 5.20 -3.03
N MET A 367 13.51 5.21 -2.19
CA MET A 367 12.28 5.95 -2.48
C MET A 367 12.34 7.39 -1.97
N PRO A 368 11.56 8.31 -2.56
CA PRO A 368 11.36 9.65 -1.99
C PRO A 368 10.90 9.63 -0.53
N GLY A 369 11.24 10.68 0.20
CA GLY A 369 10.61 10.97 1.48
C GLY A 369 9.14 11.39 1.30
N GLN A 370 8.40 11.44 2.40
CA GLN A 370 7.02 11.95 2.44
C GLN A 370 5.98 11.17 1.62
N LEU A 371 6.27 9.92 1.24
CA LEU A 371 5.28 9.05 0.56
C LEU A 371 4.23 8.49 1.54
N PHE A 372 4.60 8.26 2.80
CA PHE A 372 3.73 7.68 3.81
C PHE A 372 3.03 8.77 4.62
N TYR A 373 1.73 8.57 4.91
CA TYR A 373 0.96 9.49 5.75
C TYR A 373 1.44 9.52 7.20
N SER A 374 2.02 8.42 7.68
CA SER A 374 2.47 8.24 9.07
C SER A 374 3.86 8.81 9.34
N THR A 375 4.68 9.03 8.31
CA THR A 375 6.09 9.41 8.45
C THR A 375 6.64 10.15 7.23
N GLN A 376 7.45 11.18 7.48
CA GLN A 376 8.22 11.86 6.44
C GLN A 376 9.50 11.12 6.07
N ILE A 377 9.90 10.12 6.88
CA ILE A 377 11.14 9.38 6.70
C ILE A 377 11.04 8.56 5.40
N PRO A 378 12.04 8.67 4.50
CA PRO A 378 12.09 7.87 3.29
C PRO A 378 12.28 6.38 3.62
N VAL A 379 11.72 5.54 2.75
CA VAL A 379 11.86 4.09 2.77
C VAL A 379 12.71 3.61 1.61
N CYS A 380 13.09 2.34 1.65
CA CYS A 380 13.67 1.64 0.51
C CYS A 380 12.84 0.42 0.16
N LEU A 381 12.87 0.03 -1.11
CA LEU A 381 12.35 -1.24 -1.58
C LEU A 381 13.51 -2.20 -1.78
N TRP A 382 13.32 -3.40 -1.25
CA TRP A 382 14.20 -4.54 -1.47
C TRP A 382 13.53 -5.49 -2.43
N PHE A 383 14.28 -5.95 -3.43
CA PHE A 383 13.87 -7.04 -4.30
C PHE A 383 14.83 -8.20 -4.11
N LEU A 384 14.29 -9.37 -3.77
CA LEU A 384 15.04 -10.61 -3.60
C LEU A 384 14.55 -11.65 -4.60
N ALA A 385 15.47 -12.39 -5.22
CA ALA A 385 15.15 -13.48 -6.14
C ALA A 385 15.96 -14.73 -5.76
N LYS A 386 15.32 -15.91 -5.76
CA LYS A 386 16.01 -17.18 -5.48
C LYS A 386 16.79 -17.74 -6.67
N ASN A 387 16.38 -17.37 -7.88
CA ASN A 387 17.03 -17.76 -9.12
C ASN A 387 17.27 -16.51 -9.99
N ARG A 388 18.48 -16.43 -10.55
CA ARG A 388 19.00 -15.27 -11.30
C ARG A 388 19.80 -15.67 -12.54
N ASP A 389 19.93 -16.97 -12.79
CA ASP A 389 20.62 -17.58 -13.91
C ASP A 389 19.66 -17.97 -15.03
N ASP A 390 18.44 -18.40 -14.70
CA ASP A 390 17.40 -18.69 -15.68
C ASP A 390 16.00 -18.31 -15.17
N GLY A 391 15.02 -18.20 -16.07
CA GLY A 391 13.66 -17.90 -15.64
C GLY A 391 12.80 -17.20 -16.67
N ARG A 392 11.56 -16.94 -16.26
CA ARG A 392 10.52 -16.33 -17.08
C ARG A 392 10.07 -15.04 -16.39
N GLY A 393 10.29 -13.91 -17.05
CA GLY A 393 9.84 -12.60 -16.62
C GLY A 393 8.46 -12.25 -17.18
N MET A 394 8.25 -10.96 -17.46
CA MET A 394 7.01 -10.46 -18.03
C MET A 394 6.56 -11.24 -19.26
N ALA A 395 5.28 -11.64 -19.27
CA ALA A 395 4.66 -12.40 -20.36
C ALA A 395 5.44 -13.66 -20.79
N GLY A 396 6.23 -14.26 -19.90
CA GLY A 396 7.00 -15.48 -20.17
C GLY A 396 8.30 -15.27 -20.96
N LYS A 397 8.78 -14.02 -21.12
CA LYS A 397 10.08 -13.73 -21.73
C LYS A 397 11.22 -14.34 -20.90
N GLU A 398 12.28 -14.77 -21.57
CA GLU A 398 13.48 -15.27 -20.88
C GLU A 398 14.19 -14.11 -20.20
N LEU A 399 14.60 -14.33 -18.95
CA LEU A 399 15.41 -13.38 -18.21
C LEU A 399 16.87 -13.53 -18.60
N PHE A 400 17.61 -12.42 -18.59
CA PHE A 400 19.06 -12.43 -18.68
C PHE A 400 19.68 -13.00 -17.40
N GLU A 401 20.80 -13.70 -17.58
CA GLU A 401 21.69 -14.11 -16.50
C GLU A 401 22.27 -12.86 -15.85
N ARG A 402 22.04 -12.72 -14.55
CA ARG A 402 22.42 -11.53 -13.76
C ARG A 402 23.05 -11.91 -12.41
N THR A 403 23.56 -13.14 -12.33
CA THR A 403 24.24 -13.66 -11.14
C THR A 403 25.47 -12.82 -10.83
N GLY A 404 25.68 -12.49 -9.56
CA GLY A 404 26.83 -11.70 -9.13
C GLY A 404 26.71 -10.18 -9.36
N GLU A 405 25.55 -9.71 -9.83
CA GLU A 405 25.25 -8.28 -9.98
C GLU A 405 24.06 -7.87 -9.12
N VAL A 406 23.88 -6.59 -8.82
CA VAL A 406 22.67 -6.04 -8.17
C VAL A 406 22.33 -4.71 -8.83
N LEU A 407 21.05 -4.52 -9.16
CA LEU A 407 20.58 -3.24 -9.70
C LEU A 407 20.29 -2.24 -8.57
N PHE A 408 20.90 -1.07 -8.63
CA PHE A 408 20.60 0.05 -7.74
C PHE A 408 19.79 1.11 -8.49
N ILE A 409 18.65 1.53 -7.93
CA ILE A 409 17.81 2.62 -8.43
C ILE A 409 17.66 3.69 -7.35
N ASP A 410 17.99 4.93 -7.67
CA ASP A 410 17.82 6.10 -6.81
C ASP A 410 16.65 6.95 -7.29
N ALA A 411 15.48 6.72 -6.69
CA ALA A 411 14.25 7.43 -7.00
C ALA A 411 14.00 8.62 -6.04
N ARG A 412 14.94 8.97 -5.16
CA ARG A 412 14.70 9.92 -4.04
C ARG A 412 14.19 11.30 -4.46
N ASN A 413 14.54 11.74 -5.67
CA ASN A 413 14.16 13.04 -6.22
C ASN A 413 12.91 13.02 -7.12
N MET A 414 12.27 11.85 -7.28
CA MET A 414 11.08 11.68 -8.12
C MET A 414 9.78 12.08 -7.41
N GLY A 415 8.68 12.18 -8.16
CA GLY A 415 7.35 12.49 -7.63
C GLY A 415 7.05 13.98 -7.45
N PHE A 416 5.81 14.26 -7.06
CA PHE A 416 5.26 15.60 -6.88
C PHE A 416 4.55 15.71 -5.52
N MET A 417 4.44 16.93 -5.00
CA MET A 417 3.68 17.18 -3.77
C MET A 417 2.19 17.12 -4.07
N ALA A 418 1.51 16.07 -3.59
CA ALA A 418 0.06 15.92 -3.72
C ALA A 418 -0.70 16.85 -2.76
N ASP A 419 -0.10 17.11 -1.59
CA ASP A 419 -0.52 18.15 -0.67
C ASP A 419 0.70 18.83 -0.02
N ARG A 420 0.49 19.65 1.02
CA ARG A 420 1.56 20.40 1.70
C ARG A 420 2.63 19.49 2.34
N THR A 421 2.30 18.24 2.65
CA THR A 421 3.08 17.34 3.49
C THR A 421 3.39 16.00 2.84
N HIS A 422 2.61 15.57 1.84
CA HIS A 422 2.70 14.26 1.19
C HIS A 422 3.10 14.36 -0.27
N ARG A 423 3.96 13.44 -0.67
CA ARG A 423 4.44 13.24 -2.02
C ARG A 423 3.76 12.03 -2.64
N GLU A 424 3.50 12.10 -3.93
CA GLU A 424 3.05 10.97 -4.74
C GLU A 424 3.97 10.78 -5.95
N LEU A 425 3.95 9.57 -6.51
CA LEU A 425 4.63 9.26 -7.76
C LEU A 425 3.61 9.31 -8.89
N SER A 426 3.98 9.94 -10.00
CA SER A 426 3.19 9.89 -11.22
C SER A 426 3.32 8.52 -11.89
N ASP A 427 2.42 8.22 -12.83
CA ASP A 427 2.51 7.01 -13.66
C ASP A 427 3.83 6.96 -14.43
N GLU A 428 4.32 8.10 -14.89
CA GLU A 428 5.62 8.22 -15.57
C GLU A 428 6.79 7.89 -14.63
N ASP A 429 6.74 8.33 -13.37
CA ASP A 429 7.76 7.99 -12.37
C ASP A 429 7.79 6.48 -12.11
N ILE A 430 6.61 5.88 -11.91
CA ILE A 430 6.46 4.44 -11.65
C ILE A 430 6.95 3.62 -12.84
N GLN A 431 6.53 3.98 -14.05
CA GLN A 431 6.95 3.29 -15.27
C GLN A 431 8.46 3.40 -15.48
N LYS A 432 9.05 4.57 -15.24
CA LYS A 432 10.50 4.76 -15.36
C LYS A 432 11.30 3.88 -14.39
N ILE A 433 10.83 3.72 -13.15
CA ILE A 433 11.46 2.81 -12.18
C ILE A 433 11.31 1.35 -12.64
N ALA A 434 10.11 0.95 -13.06
CA ALA A 434 9.84 -0.40 -13.53
C ALA A 434 10.65 -0.75 -14.79
N ASP A 435 10.66 0.12 -15.80
CA ASP A 435 11.39 -0.07 -17.05
C ASP A 435 12.90 -0.25 -16.80
N ALA A 436 13.49 0.52 -15.87
CA ALA A 436 14.90 0.34 -15.53
C ALA A 436 15.20 -1.08 -15.02
N TYR A 437 14.30 -1.63 -14.21
CA TYR A 437 14.41 -2.98 -13.67
C TYR A 437 14.15 -4.06 -14.73
N HIS A 438 13.10 -3.92 -15.52
CA HIS A 438 12.76 -4.87 -16.57
C HIS A 438 13.76 -4.88 -17.73
N ASN A 439 14.25 -3.71 -18.14
CA ASN A 439 15.29 -3.63 -19.18
C ASN A 439 16.58 -4.31 -18.69
N TRP A 440 16.96 -4.12 -17.42
CA TRP A 440 18.12 -4.81 -16.83
C TRP A 440 17.95 -6.33 -16.79
N ARG A 441 16.75 -6.81 -16.46
CA ARG A 441 16.42 -8.24 -16.49
C ARG A 441 16.24 -8.81 -17.90
N GLY A 442 16.18 -7.98 -18.94
CA GLY A 442 15.96 -8.39 -20.33
C GLY A 442 14.50 -8.66 -20.72
N ASP A 443 13.54 -8.48 -19.80
CA ASP A 443 12.12 -8.69 -20.07
C ASP A 443 11.37 -7.39 -20.41
N GLY A 444 12.04 -6.25 -20.29
CA GLY A 444 11.52 -4.91 -20.55
C GLY A 444 11.28 -4.58 -22.03
N PRO A 445 10.76 -3.37 -22.30
CA PRO A 445 10.52 -2.88 -23.66
C PRO A 445 11.79 -2.37 -24.36
N GLY A 446 12.90 -2.17 -23.66
CA GLY A 446 14.13 -1.59 -24.20
C GLY A 446 15.41 -2.24 -23.68
N GLU A 447 16.55 -1.71 -24.14
CA GLU A 447 17.88 -2.12 -23.68
C GLU A 447 18.27 -1.39 -22.39
N TYR A 448 18.99 -2.07 -21.51
CA TYR A 448 19.49 -1.49 -20.27
C TYR A 448 20.76 -0.66 -20.49
N ALA A 449 20.85 0.46 -19.76
CA ALA A 449 22.07 1.23 -19.61
C ALA A 449 22.11 1.89 -18.22
N ASP A 450 23.32 2.02 -17.65
CA ASP A 450 23.56 2.81 -16.45
C ASP A 450 23.22 4.28 -16.71
N VAL A 451 22.52 4.92 -15.77
CA VAL A 451 22.14 6.33 -15.85
C VAL A 451 22.63 7.05 -14.59
N PRO A 452 23.62 7.96 -14.70
CA PRO A 452 24.15 8.71 -13.57
C PRO A 452 23.05 9.41 -12.76
N GLY A 453 23.07 9.21 -11.44
CA GLY A 453 22.07 9.75 -10.51
C GLY A 453 20.72 9.04 -10.52
N PHE A 454 20.52 7.97 -11.31
CA PHE A 454 19.26 7.25 -11.38
C PHE A 454 19.42 5.73 -11.22
N CYS A 455 20.17 5.04 -12.07
CA CYS A 455 20.31 3.59 -11.96
C CYS A 455 21.71 3.09 -12.34
N LYS A 456 22.14 1.99 -11.71
CA LYS A 456 23.40 1.31 -12.01
C LYS A 456 23.36 -0.16 -11.62
N ALA A 457 23.84 -1.04 -12.50
CA ALA A 457 24.17 -2.42 -12.15
C ALA A 457 25.58 -2.46 -11.53
N ALA A 458 25.71 -3.02 -10.33
CA ALA A 458 27.01 -3.15 -9.67
C ALA A 458 27.29 -4.61 -9.31
N SER A 459 28.55 -5.02 -9.46
CA SER A 459 28.99 -6.37 -9.10
C SER A 459 29.01 -6.56 -7.58
N ILE A 460 28.89 -7.81 -7.12
CA ILE A 460 29.09 -8.17 -5.71
C ILE A 460 30.47 -7.69 -5.22
N ASP A 461 31.51 -7.71 -6.06
CA ASP A 461 32.83 -7.20 -5.69
C ASP A 461 32.84 -5.69 -5.41
N ASP A 462 32.09 -4.91 -6.17
CA ASP A 462 31.92 -3.48 -5.88
C ASP A 462 31.13 -3.25 -4.60
N ILE A 463 30.16 -4.11 -4.30
CA ILE A 463 29.40 -4.09 -3.04
C ILE A 463 30.30 -4.45 -1.86
N ARG A 464 31.18 -5.45 -1.99
CA ARG A 464 32.19 -5.83 -0.98
C ARG A 464 33.14 -4.66 -0.69
N LYS A 465 33.64 -3.96 -1.72
CA LYS A 465 34.50 -2.76 -1.55
C LYS A 465 33.78 -1.63 -0.79
N ASN A 466 32.45 -1.55 -0.90
CA ASN A 466 31.61 -0.59 -0.19
C ASN A 466 31.14 -1.07 1.19
N GLY A 467 31.68 -2.18 1.70
CA GLY A 467 31.36 -2.73 3.02
C GLY A 467 29.94 -3.29 3.11
N HIS A 468 29.45 -3.89 2.02
CA HIS A 468 28.11 -4.47 1.91
C HIS A 468 26.97 -3.48 2.20
N VAL A 469 27.22 -2.19 2.00
CA VAL A 469 26.20 -1.14 2.10
C VAL A 469 25.44 -1.06 0.78
N LEU A 470 24.12 -1.16 0.85
CA LEU A 470 23.24 -1.26 -0.31
C LEU A 470 22.51 0.05 -0.67
N THR A 471 23.01 1.20 -0.19
CA THR A 471 22.39 2.49 -0.50
C THR A 471 22.63 2.88 -1.97
N PRO A 472 21.59 3.02 -2.82
CA PRO A 472 21.75 3.29 -4.25
C PRO A 472 22.63 4.49 -4.59
N GLY A 473 22.55 5.58 -3.81
CA GLY A 473 23.36 6.78 -4.00
C GLY A 473 24.89 6.57 -3.96
N ARG A 474 25.39 5.44 -3.43
CA ARG A 474 26.82 5.10 -3.49
C ARG A 474 27.26 4.55 -4.84
N TYR A 475 26.32 4.03 -5.62
CA TYR A 475 26.59 3.32 -6.87
C TYR A 475 26.23 4.17 -8.08
N VAL A 476 25.07 4.81 -8.07
CA VAL A 476 24.54 5.52 -9.25
C VAL A 476 25.28 6.83 -9.57
N GLY A 477 26.11 7.33 -8.66
CA GLY A 477 26.81 8.61 -8.82
C GLY A 477 25.88 9.82 -8.76
N ALA A 478 26.36 10.98 -9.19
CA ALA A 478 25.54 12.18 -9.34
C ALA A 478 25.08 12.31 -10.79
N ALA A 479 23.84 12.78 -11.00
CA ALA A 479 23.45 13.27 -12.31
C ALA A 479 24.41 14.38 -12.73
N ALA A 480 24.77 14.45 -14.01
CA ALA A 480 25.43 15.63 -14.54
C ALA A 480 24.50 16.81 -14.21
N LYS A 481 24.96 17.72 -13.34
CA LYS A 481 24.31 19.01 -13.23
C LYS A 481 24.42 19.64 -14.61
N ASP A 482 23.34 20.27 -15.09
CA ASP A 482 23.50 21.30 -16.12
C ASP A 482 24.68 22.16 -15.66
N GLU A 483 25.73 22.24 -16.47
CA GLU A 483 26.84 23.13 -16.16
C GLU A 483 26.20 24.48 -15.89
N ASP A 484 26.44 25.00 -14.69
CA ASP A 484 26.05 26.36 -14.39
C ASP A 484 26.79 27.20 -15.43
N ASP A 485 26.08 27.78 -16.39
CA ASP A 485 26.68 28.60 -17.46
C ASP A 485 27.46 29.80 -16.86
N GLU A 486 27.29 30.07 -15.56
CA GLU A 486 28.07 31.02 -14.76
C GLU A 486 29.45 30.43 -14.41
N PRO A 487 30.55 31.01 -14.93
CA PRO A 487 31.91 30.65 -14.54
C PRO A 487 32.08 30.72 -13.02
N PHE A 488 32.83 29.77 -12.45
CA PHE A 488 33.05 29.67 -10.99
C PHE A 488 33.44 31.00 -10.33
N GLU A 489 34.29 31.79 -10.98
CA GLU A 489 34.73 33.10 -10.51
C GLU A 489 33.58 34.11 -10.42
N GLU A 490 32.69 34.15 -11.41
CA GLU A 490 31.52 35.03 -11.42
C GLU A 490 30.51 34.62 -10.34
N LYS A 491 30.28 33.32 -10.22
CA LYS A 491 29.40 32.75 -9.18
C LYS A 491 29.92 33.02 -7.78
N MET A 492 31.22 32.85 -7.54
CA MET A 492 31.79 33.15 -6.23
C MET A 492 31.78 34.65 -5.93
N ALA A 493 32.03 35.52 -6.93
CA ALA A 493 31.92 36.96 -6.73
C ALA A 493 30.49 37.36 -6.34
N ARG A 494 29.48 36.81 -7.03
CA ARG A 494 28.06 37.04 -6.72
C ARG A 494 27.68 36.51 -5.34
N LEU A 495 27.95 35.25 -5.05
CA LEU A 495 27.61 34.65 -3.76
C LEU A 495 28.31 35.33 -2.58
N THR A 496 29.56 35.78 -2.76
CA THR A 496 30.29 36.54 -1.73
C THR A 496 29.65 37.91 -1.51
N LYS A 497 29.21 38.57 -2.59
CA LYS A 497 28.48 39.85 -2.50
C LYS A 497 27.15 39.66 -1.78
N ASP A 498 26.35 38.66 -2.19
CA ASP A 498 25.06 38.35 -1.58
C ASP A 498 25.22 38.04 -0.08
N LEU A 499 26.22 37.22 0.28
CA LEU A 499 26.54 36.92 1.68
C LEU A 499 26.94 38.17 2.47
N SER A 500 27.75 39.05 1.88
CA SER A 500 28.15 40.32 2.50
C SER A 500 26.96 41.24 2.74
N GLU A 501 26.02 41.32 1.79
CA GLU A 501 24.77 42.08 1.93
C GLU A 501 23.90 41.48 3.04
N GLN A 502 23.73 40.16 3.09
CA GLN A 502 22.96 39.49 4.15
C GLN A 502 23.58 39.66 5.55
N LEU A 503 24.91 39.61 5.67
CA LEU A 503 25.61 39.85 6.93
C LEU A 503 25.51 41.32 7.39
N THR A 504 25.39 42.25 6.45
CA THR A 504 25.20 43.67 6.75
C THR A 504 23.77 43.91 7.23
N GLU A 505 22.79 43.34 6.55
CA GLU A 505 21.38 43.43 6.94
C GLU A 505 21.11 42.72 8.27
N GLY A 506 21.75 41.57 8.52
CA GLY A 506 21.68 40.88 9.80
C GLY A 506 22.15 41.76 10.96
N ARG A 507 23.29 42.45 10.81
CA ARG A 507 23.79 43.40 11.82
C ARG A 507 22.85 44.58 12.03
N ARG A 508 22.29 45.13 10.94
CA ARG A 508 21.29 46.22 11.02
C ARG A 508 20.07 45.81 11.83
N LEU A 509 19.54 44.61 11.57
CA LEU A 509 18.39 44.05 12.28
C LEU A 509 18.72 43.75 13.74
N GLU A 510 19.93 43.27 14.03
CA GLU A 510 20.42 43.03 15.39
C GLU A 510 20.50 44.36 16.19
N ASP A 511 21.06 45.41 15.61
CA ASP A 511 21.10 46.75 16.22
C ASP A 511 19.70 47.32 16.46
N GLU A 512 18.77 47.11 15.50
CA GLU A 512 17.38 47.53 15.62
C GLU A 512 16.65 46.77 16.74
N MET A 513 16.90 45.46 16.87
CA MET A 513 16.39 44.65 17.98
C MET A 513 16.93 45.15 19.32
N LEU A 514 18.23 45.38 19.44
CA LEU A 514 18.85 45.88 20.68
C LEU A 514 18.30 47.25 21.09
N ASN A 515 18.10 48.15 20.12
CA ASN A 515 17.45 49.44 20.38
C ASN A 515 16.00 49.27 20.85
N ASN A 516 15.23 48.37 20.24
CA ASN A 516 13.86 48.08 20.67
C ASN A 516 13.81 47.51 22.10
N PHE A 517 14.73 46.63 22.47
CA PHE A 517 14.85 46.13 23.84
C PHE A 517 15.17 47.24 24.85
N ARG A 518 16.10 48.16 24.50
CA ARG A 518 16.41 49.34 25.31
C ARG A 518 15.19 50.25 25.51
N VAL A 519 14.41 50.50 24.47
CA VAL A 519 13.15 51.29 24.56
C VAL A 519 12.13 50.62 25.47
N LEU A 520 12.10 49.29 25.53
CA LEU A 520 11.23 48.50 26.40
C LEU A 520 11.76 48.34 27.84
N GLY A 521 12.92 48.91 28.17
CA GLY A 521 13.50 48.90 29.51
C GLY A 521 14.35 47.67 29.85
N TYR A 522 14.76 46.89 28.85
CA TYR A 522 15.64 45.72 29.02
C TYR A 522 17.01 46.00 28.38
N GLU A 523 18.09 45.93 29.17
CA GLU A 523 19.46 45.93 28.65
C GLU A 523 19.92 44.48 28.40
N LEU A 524 20.38 44.21 27.18
CA LEU A 524 20.94 42.93 26.71
C LEU A 524 22.42 43.08 26.36
#